data_AF-A0A316Q0L8-F1
#
_entry.id   AF-A0A316Q0L8-F1
#
_cell.length_a   1.000
_cell.length_b   1.000
_cell.length_c   1.000
_cell.angle_alpha   90.00
_cell.angle_beta   90.00
_cell.angle_gamma   90.00
#
_symmetry.space_group_name_H-M   'P 1'
#
loop_
_entity.id
_entity.type
_entity.pdbx_description
1 polymer ?
#
loop_
_entity_poly.entity_id
_entity_poly.type
_entity_poly.pdbx_seq_one_letter_code
_entity_poly.pdbx_strand_id
1 'polypeptide(L)' 'MSLQDKMNINAKPALNSLKTEVANELGLSNYEQTDKGNLTARQNGYVGGYMTKKLVEMAERQLAGK' A
#
# COMPACT_ATOMS: atom_id res chain seq x y z
N MET A 1 8.80 3.99 -22.10
CA MET A 1 8.82 4.41 -20.70
C MET A 1 8.08 3.35 -19.90
N SER A 2 8.78 2.60 -19.06
CA SER A 2 8.17 1.59 -18.21
C SER A 2 7.34 2.26 -17.11
N LEU A 3 6.36 1.55 -16.55
CA LEU A 3 5.61 2.03 -15.38
C LEU A 3 6.52 2.33 -14.17
N GLN A 4 7.68 1.66 -14.12
CA GLN A 4 8.66 1.82 -13.05
C GLN A 4 9.38 3.17 -13.20
N ASP A 5 9.54 3.68 -14.43
CA ASP A 5 10.18 4.98 -14.70
C ASP A 5 9.25 6.16 -14.33
N LYS A 6 7.93 5.93 -14.34
CA LYS A 6 6.92 6.94 -13.96
C LYS A 6 6.73 7.07 -12.46
N MET A 7 7.17 6.05 -11.71
CA MET A 7 7.06 6.01 -10.26
C MET A 7 8.36 6.54 -9.66
N ASN A 8 8.29 7.44 -8.69
CA ASN A 8 9.50 7.85 -7.97
C ASN A 8 10.10 6.61 -7.28
N ILE A 9 11.23 6.12 -7.79
CA ILE A 9 11.90 4.91 -7.29
C ILE A 9 12.19 5.05 -5.78
N ASN A 10 12.46 6.27 -5.32
CA ASN A 10 12.73 6.57 -3.91
C ASN A 10 11.50 6.39 -3.00
N ALA A 11 10.28 6.37 -3.55
CA ALA A 11 9.06 6.14 -2.77
C ALA A 11 8.78 4.65 -2.51
N LYS A 12 9.42 3.73 -3.26
CA LYS A 12 9.17 2.29 -3.17
C LYS A 12 9.37 1.71 -1.76
N PRO A 13 10.43 2.07 -0.99
CA PRO A 13 10.59 1.61 0.39
C PRO A 13 9.47 2.08 1.32
N ALA A 14 9.05 3.34 1.18
CA ALA A 14 7.95 3.90 1.98
C ALA A 14 6.62 3.21 1.66
N LEU A 15 6.33 2.97 0.38
CA LEU A 15 5.12 2.24 -0.06
C LEU A 15 5.11 0.78 0.43
N ASN A 16 6.27 0.10 0.47
CA ASN A 16 6.36 -1.25 1.03
C ASN A 16 6.10 -1.26 2.54
N SER A 17 6.57 -0.24 3.27
CA SER A 17 6.31 -0.08 4.69
C SER A 17 4.82 0.14 4.95
N LEU A 18 4.19 1.05 4.18
CA LEU A 18 2.74 1.30 4.23
C LEU A 18 1.93 0.04 3.92
N LYS A 19 2.32 -0.74 2.91
CA LYS A 19 1.68 -2.01 2.57
C LYS A 19 1.72 -3.00 3.74
N THR A 20 2.87 -3.11 4.40
CA THR A 20 3.07 -4.00 5.55
C THR A 20 2.22 -3.55 6.74
N GLU A 21 2.20 -2.25 7.02
CA GLU A 21 1.36 -1.65 8.07
C GLU A 21 -0.13 -1.94 7.82
N VAL A 22 -0.63 -1.62 6.63
CA VAL A 22 -2.04 -1.85 6.26
C VAL A 22 -2.39 -3.33 6.32
N ALA A 23 -1.51 -4.22 5.85
CA ALA A 23 -1.76 -5.66 5.94
C ALA A 23 -1.87 -6.12 7.40
N ASN A 24 -1.01 -5.62 8.30
CA ASN A 24 -1.08 -5.91 9.72
C ASN A 24 -2.37 -5.37 10.36
N GLU A 25 -2.80 -4.15 10.01
CA GLU A 25 -4.08 -3.57 10.45
C GLU A 25 -5.29 -4.41 10.03
N LEU A 26 -5.21 -5.06 8.87
CA LEU A 26 -6.23 -5.97 8.35
C LEU A 26 -6.11 -7.40 8.89
N GLY A 27 -5.20 -7.65 9.84
CA GLY A 27 -4.99 -8.97 10.45
C GLY A 27 -4.26 -9.97 9.56
N LEU A 28 -3.60 -9.53 8.48
CA LEU A 28 -2.85 -10.37 7.56
C LEU A 28 -1.37 -10.42 7.99
N SER A 29 -1.04 -11.39 8.84
CA SER A 29 0.35 -11.60 9.26
C SER A 29 1.24 -12.07 8.11
N ASN A 30 2.51 -11.65 8.14
CA ASN A 30 3.54 -12.06 7.19
C ASN A 30 3.19 -11.82 5.71
N TYR A 31 2.37 -10.80 5.43
CA TYR A 31 1.88 -10.49 4.08
C TYR A 31 3.00 -10.28 3.06
N GLU A 32 4.18 -9.80 3.46
CA GLU A 32 5.32 -9.64 2.56
C GLU A 32 5.88 -10.97 2.04
N GLN A 33 5.99 -11.99 2.90
CA GLN A 33 6.62 -13.27 2.54
C GLN A 33 5.61 -14.32 2.07
N THR A 34 4.36 -14.23 2.53
CA THR A 34 3.29 -15.13 2.11
C THR A 34 3.09 -15.05 0.60
N ASP A 35 2.84 -16.19 -0.04
CA ASP A 35 2.38 -16.24 -1.42
C ASP A 35 0.97 -15.64 -1.53
N LYS A 36 0.83 -14.60 -2.34
CA LYS A 36 -0.43 -13.85 -2.50
C LYS A 36 -1.48 -14.70 -3.22
N GLY A 37 -1.07 -15.77 -3.91
CA GLY A 37 -1.98 -16.77 -4.49
C GLY A 37 -2.75 -17.57 -3.44
N ASN A 38 -2.23 -17.71 -2.22
CA ASN A 38 -2.93 -18.37 -1.12
C ASN A 38 -3.93 -17.45 -0.40
N LEU A 39 -3.89 -16.14 -0.68
CA LEU A 39 -4.84 -15.17 -0.17
C LEU A 39 -5.97 -14.99 -1.16
N THR A 40 -7.17 -14.78 -0.65
CA THR A 40 -8.31 -14.46 -1.53
C THR A 40 -8.06 -13.14 -2.26
N ALA A 41 -8.59 -13.02 -3.49
CA ALA A 41 -8.51 -11.77 -4.25
C ALA A 41 -9.06 -10.58 -3.46
N ARG A 42 -10.07 -10.83 -2.60
CA ARG A 42 -10.65 -9.82 -1.69
C ARG A 42 -9.64 -9.35 -0.63
N GLN A 43 -8.90 -10.26 0.01
CA GLN A 43 -7.89 -9.90 1.00
C GLN A 43 -6.76 -9.06 0.38
N ASN A 44 -6.21 -9.51 -0.75
CA ASN A 44 -5.19 -8.74 -1.48
C ASN A 44 -5.74 -7.36 -1.92
N GLY A 45 -6.97 -7.34 -2.42
CA GLY A 45 -7.66 -6.12 -2.84
C GLY A 45 -7.88 -5.13 -1.70
N TYR A 46 -8.22 -5.62 -0.50
CA TYR A 46 -8.35 -4.74 0.67
C TYR A 46 -7.04 -4.08 1.06
N VAL A 47 -5.92 -4.79 1.04
CA VAL A 47 -4.62 -4.17 1.32
C VAL A 47 -4.35 -3.01 0.36
N GLY A 48 -4.51 -3.23 -0.95
CA GLY A 48 -4.33 -2.17 -1.95
C GLY A 48 -5.30 -1.00 -1.78
N GLY A 49 -6.58 -1.30 -1.53
CA GLY A 49 -7.62 -0.28 -1.33
C GLY A 49 -7.38 0.60 -0.11
N TYR A 50 -6.99 0.01 1.02
CA TYR A 50 -6.66 0.76 2.23
C TYR A 50 -5.37 1.57 2.07
N MET A 51 -4.36 1.07 1.35
CA MET A 51 -3.19 1.87 0.98
C MET A 51 -3.59 3.11 0.20
N THR A 52 -4.40 2.97 -0.85
CA THR A 52 -4.89 4.11 -1.64
C THR A 52 -5.66 5.09 -0.77
N LYS A 53 -6.53 4.60 0.12
CA LYS A 53 -7.28 5.45 1.05
C LYS A 53 -6.35 6.29 1.94
N LYS A 54 -5.34 5.67 2.57
CA LYS A 54 -4.36 6.39 3.40
C LYS A 54 -3.55 7.41 2.60
N LEU A 55 -3.12 7.06 1.38
CA LEU A 55 -2.41 7.99 0.49
C LEU A 55 -3.27 9.22 0.15
N VAL A 56 -4.55 9.02 -0.15
CA VAL A 56 -5.49 10.11 -0.41
C VAL A 56 -5.68 10.97 0.84
N GLU A 57 -5.90 10.37 2.01
CA GLU A 57 -6.04 11.10 3.27
C GLU A 57 -4.80 11.96 3.60
N MET A 58 -3.59 11.45 3.33
CA MET A 58 -2.35 12.23 3.49
C MET A 58 -2.27 13.40 2.52
N ALA A 59 -2.64 13.18 1.26
CA ALA A 59 -2.68 14.23 0.25
C ALA A 59 -3.72 15.30 0.60
N GLU A 60 -4.90 14.91 1.07
CA GLU A 60 -5.95 15.83 1.54
C GLU A 60 -5.44 16.71 2.69
N ARG A 61 -4.72 16.14 3.66
CA ARG A 61 -4.12 16.91 4.78
C ARG A 61 -3.10 17.93 4.26
N GLN A 62 -2.21 17.51 3.38
CA GLN A 62 -1.19 18.38 2.78
C GLN A 62 -1.82 19.52 1.97
N LEU A 63 -2.88 19.23 1.20
CA LEU A 63 -3.62 20.22 0.41
C LEU A 63 -4.41 21.19 1.30
N ALA A 64 -4.90 20.73 2.45
CA ALA A 64 -5.57 21.57 3.43
C ALA A 64 -4.60 22.51 4.18
N GLY A 65 -3.30 22.49 3.87
CA GLY A 65 -2.29 23.31 4.54
C GLY A 65 -2.03 22.89 5.99
N LYS A 66 -2.28 21.61 6.31
CA LYS A 66 -1.95 20.99 7.59
C LYS A 66 -0.77 20.02 7.46
#